data_AF-W4V1T4-F1
#
_entry.id   AF-W4V1T4-F1
#
_cell.length_a   1.000
_cell.length_b   1.000
_cell.length_c   1.000
_cell.angle_alpha   90.00
_cell.angle_beta   90.00
_cell.angle_gamma   90.00
#
_symmetry.space_group_name_H-M   'P 1'
#
loop_
_entity.id
_entity.type
_entity.pdbx_description
1 polymer ?
#
loop_
_entity_poly.entity_id
_entity_poly.type
_entity_poly.pdbx_seq_one_letter_code
_entity_poly.pdbx_strand_id
1 'polypeptide(L)' 'MECFNCGNCKTGSAAYYCLMKDDFVLNEEATSQVIEKTRAGWKKGHPRYEVQRRKSRKEVEAY' A
#
# COMPACT_ATOMS: atom_id res chain seq x y z
N MET A 1 27.42 -22.18 -0.25
CA MET A 1 26.07 -22.17 0.34
C MET A 1 25.13 -22.74 -0.70
N GLU A 2 24.37 -23.77 -0.33
CA GLU A 2 23.42 -24.41 -1.24
C GLU A 2 22.22 -23.49 -1.49
N CYS A 3 21.78 -23.43 -2.74
CA CYS A 3 20.56 -22.74 -3.14
C CYS A 3 19.75 -23.72 -3.97
N PHE A 4 18.49 -23.93 -3.61
CA PHE A 4 17.58 -24.80 -4.37
C PHE A 4 17.20 -24.26 -5.76
N ASN A 5 17.70 -23.08 -6.16
CA ASN A 5 17.41 -22.44 -7.46
C ASN A 5 15.90 -22.36 -7.79
N CYS A 6 15.05 -22.22 -6.77
CA CYS A 6 13.59 -22.14 -6.91
C CYS A 6 13.08 -20.90 -7.67
N GLY A 7 13.94 -19.91 -7.92
CA GLY A 7 13.60 -18.72 -8.72
C GLY A 7 12.71 -17.68 -8.01
N ASN A 8 12.28 -17.93 -6.77
CA ASN A 8 11.40 -17.03 -6.01
C ASN A 8 11.98 -15.60 -5.87
N CYS A 9 13.30 -15.48 -5.73
CA CYS A 9 13.99 -14.19 -5.65
C CYS A 9 13.90 -13.33 -6.93
N LYS A 10 13.56 -13.93 -8.08
CA LYS A 10 13.48 -13.27 -9.39
C LYS A 10 12.07 -12.84 -9.80
N THR A 11 11.08 -13.08 -8.94
CA THR A 11 9.66 -12.78 -9.23
C THR A 11 9.34 -11.29 -9.14
N GLY A 12 10.24 -10.45 -8.62
CA GLY A 12 10.03 -9.01 -8.47
C GLY A 12 9.09 -8.63 -7.32
N SER A 13 8.67 -9.59 -6.49
CA SER A 13 7.88 -9.31 -5.29
C SER A 13 8.71 -8.61 -4.23
N ALA A 14 8.06 -7.79 -3.38
CA ALA A 14 8.71 -7.10 -2.26
C ALA A 14 9.21 -8.06 -1.17
N ALA A 15 8.61 -9.25 -1.08
CA ALA A 15 9.04 -10.33 -0.21
C ALA A 15 8.82 -11.66 -0.94
N TYR A 16 9.68 -12.64 -0.69
CA TYR A 16 9.58 -13.99 -1.28
C TYR A 16 9.96 -15.05 -0.25
N TYR A 17 9.40 -16.24 -0.38
CA TYR A 17 9.73 -17.36 0.51
C TYR A 17 11.02 -18.06 0.05
N CYS A 18 11.97 -18.25 0.96
CA CYS A 18 13.23 -18.94 0.70
C CYS A 18 13.24 -20.30 1.41
N LEU A 19 13.09 -21.39 0.65
CA LEU A 19 13.09 -22.76 1.17
C LEU A 19 14.37 -23.11 1.95
N MET A 20 15.52 -22.55 1.58
CA MET A 20 16.78 -22.77 2.31
C MET A 20 16.78 -22.11 3.70
N LYS A 21 16.05 -21.00 3.85
CA LYS A 21 15.95 -20.25 5.11
C LYS A 21 14.70 -20.62 5.90
N ASP A 22 13.77 -21.35 5.28
CA ASP A 22 12.44 -21.64 5.77
C ASP A 22 11.69 -20.39 6.25
N ASP A 23 11.89 -19.27 5.56
CA ASP A 23 11.37 -17.95 5.97
C ASP A 23 11.13 -17.03 4.76
N PHE A 24 10.37 -15.96 5.00
CA PHE A 24 10.17 -14.86 4.08
C PHE A 24 11.36 -13.89 4.09
N VAL A 25 11.94 -13.67 2.91
CA VAL A 25 13.04 -12.74 2.69
C VAL A 25 12.51 -11.51 1.98
N LEU A 26 12.85 -10.33 2.49
CA LEU A 26 12.57 -9.07 1.83
C LEU A 26 13.48 -8.90 0.61
N ASN A 27 12.90 -8.50 -0.51
CA ASN A 27 13.64 -8.23 -1.73
C ASN A 27 14.11 -6.78 -1.73
N GLU A 28 15.40 -6.57 -1.49
CA GLU A 28 16.02 -5.24 -1.40
C GLU A 28 15.75 -4.40 -2.65
N GLU A 29 15.81 -4.99 -3.85
CA GLU A 29 15.56 -4.29 -5.11
C GLU A 29 14.14 -3.73 -5.18
N ALA A 30 13.14 -4.55 -4.80
CA ALA A 30 11.74 -4.15 -4.81
C ALA A 30 11.37 -3.21 -3.65
N THR A 31 12.03 -3.33 -2.49
CA THR A 31 11.78 -2.48 -1.32
C THR A 31 12.52 -1.15 -1.34
N SER A 32 13.55 -1.01 -2.18
CA SER A 32 14.32 0.24 -2.33
C SER A 32 13.52 1.38 -2.96
N GLN A 33 12.42 1.05 -3.64
CA GLN A 33 11.53 2.03 -4.22
C GLN A 33 10.67 2.67 -3.12
N VAL A 34 10.97 3.92 -2.79
CA VAL A 34 10.16 4.72 -1.88
C VAL A 34 8.81 4.96 -2.53
N ILE A 35 7.80 4.18 -2.13
CA ILE A 35 6.42 4.42 -2.53
C ILE A 35 5.90 5.59 -1.69
N GLU A 36 5.87 6.78 -2.29
CA GLU A 36 5.18 7.93 -1.69
C GLU A 36 3.70 7.60 -1.54
N LYS A 37 3.27 7.37 -0.30
CA LYS A 37 1.85 7.19 0.01
C LYS A 37 1.13 8.51 -0.24
N THR A 38 0.52 8.65 -1.40
CA THR A 38 -0.32 9.82 -1.73
C THR A 38 -1.52 9.82 -0.79
N ARG A 39 -1.49 10.66 0.24
CA ARG A 39 -2.59 10.79 1.21
C ARG A 39 -3.71 11.65 0.64
N ALA A 40 -4.28 11.25 -0.50
CA ALA A 40 -5.51 11.79 -1.08
C ALA A 40 -6.73 11.16 -0.38
N GLY A 41 -6.75 11.26 0.95
CA GLY A 41 -7.80 10.69 1.78
C GLY A 41 -8.98 11.65 1.97
N TRP A 42 -10.02 11.12 2.62
CA TRP A 42 -11.17 11.86 3.13
C TRP A 42 -10.77 12.83 4.24
N LYS A 43 -10.25 14.01 3.87
CA LYS A 43 -9.72 15.01 4.80
C LYS A 43 -10.60 16.25 4.88
N LYS A 44 -10.66 16.85 6.07
CA LYS A 44 -11.29 18.15 6.32
C LYS A 44 -10.72 19.20 5.37
N GLY A 45 -11.61 19.98 4.74
CA GLY A 45 -11.26 20.91 3.66
C GLY A 45 -11.32 20.33 2.23
N HIS A 46 -11.31 19.01 2.02
CA HIS A 46 -11.52 18.46 0.69
C HIS A 46 -12.99 18.68 0.27
N PRO A 47 -13.28 19.14 -0.97
CA PRO A 47 -14.65 19.50 -1.37
C PRO A 47 -15.67 18.37 -1.13
N ARG A 48 -15.33 17.13 -1.50
CA ARG A 48 -16.18 15.95 -1.25
C ARG A 48 -16.39 15.66 0.24
N TYR A 49 -15.36 15.87 1.07
CA TYR A 49 -15.46 15.73 2.53
C TYR A 49 -16.42 16.77 3.10
N GLU A 50 -16.28 18.03 2.71
CA GLU A 50 -17.11 19.12 3.24
C GLU A 50 -18.56 19.01 2.80
N VAL A 51 -18.81 18.61 1.54
CA VAL A 51 -20.18 18.36 1.05
C VAL A 51 -20.86 17.27 1.88
N GLN A 52 -20.17 16.16 2.12
CA GLN A 52 -20.74 15.08 2.93
C GLN A 52 -20.89 15.48 4.40
N ARG A 53 -19.92 16.21 4.99
CA ARG A 53 -20.03 16.77 6.36
C ARG A 53 -21.26 17.65 6.49
N ARG A 54 -21.49 18.54 5.53
CA ARG A 54 -22.65 19.45 5.46
C ARG A 54 -23.96 18.67 5.30
N LYS A 55 -24.00 17.66 4.41
CA LYS A 55 -25.15 16.76 4.26
C LYS A 55 -25.49 16.03 5.56
N SER A 56 -24.50 15.43 6.23
CA SER A 56 -24.71 14.72 7.50
C SER A 56 -25.21 15.64 8.61
N ARG A 57 -24.78 16.91 8.61
CA ARG A 57 -25.24 17.91 9.57
C ARG A 57 -26.54 18.63 9.18
N LYS A 58 -27.12 18.28 8.02
CA LYS A 58 -28.29 18.96 7.44
C LYS A 58 -28.07 20.48 7.28
N GLU A 59 -26.82 20.90 7.08
CA GLU A 59 -26.44 22.30 6.83
C GLU A 59 -26.82 22.76 5.41
N VAL A 60 -27.16 21.81 4.53
CA VAL A 60 -27.66 22.07 3.17
C VAL A 60 -28.95 21.27 3.03
N GLU A 61 -30.07 21.95 2.83
CA GLU A 61 -31.34 21.32 2.51
C GLU A 61 -31.22 20.59 1.16
N ALA A 62 -31.62 19.32 1.13
CA ALA A 62 -31.80 18.60 -0.12
C ALA A 62 -33.03 19.20 -0.80
N TYR A 63 -32.78 20.10 -1.76
CA TYR A 63 -33.79 20.52 -2.73
C TYR A 63 -34.06 19.40 -3.72
#